data_AF-A0AAJ0PWB0-F1
#
_entry.id   AF-A0AAJ0PWB0-F1
#
_cell.length_a   1.000
_cell.length_b   1.000
_cell.length_c   1.000
_cell.angle_alpha   90.00
_cell.angle_beta   90.00
_cell.angle_gamma   90.00
#
_symmetry.space_group_name_H-M   'P 1'
#
loop_
_entity.id
_entity.type
_entity.pdbx_description
1 polymer ?
#
loop_
_entity_poly.entity_id
_entity_poly.type
_entity_poly.pdbx_seq_one_letter_code
_entity_poly.pdbx_strand_id
1 'polypeptide(L)'
;MTSSADRGGDAAWLDDFLALTLAGEKPRAEAGECAARAAVRWRWLGDGLLQLEPADAALARQSVFVSAGVHGDETAPIELLSMLVRDLARGALPLRCRLLVALGNPGAMRAGERYLDDDLNRLFGARHAQLAASREAPRAAQLEAATSAFFATAGRARGARWHIDMHTAIRASVFEQFALLPHTGEPPTRTMFEWLGEAGIAAVLLHTAKGSTFSHFTAATCGALACTLELGKVMPFGANDLARFALADAAVRGLVSGRRDAPRGPLPRVFTVVDQITKQSDALELLVAKDVPNFTPFAQGTLLARDGDYRYAVRHAEERIVFPNPAVKPGLRAGLLVIETTRDTHASLA
;
A
#
# COMPACT_ATOMS: atom_id res chain seq x y z
N MET A 1 -11.10 -26.60 28.34
CA MET A 1 -11.25 -25.21 28.82
C MET A 1 -9.95 -24.81 29.50
N THR A 2 -9.00 -24.27 28.75
CA THR A 2 -7.74 -23.75 29.32
C THR A 2 -7.88 -22.23 29.42
N SER A 3 -8.01 -21.80 30.67
CA SER A 3 -8.02 -20.45 31.22
C SER A 3 -7.46 -19.35 30.30
N SER A 4 -8.29 -18.33 30.06
CA SER A 4 -7.96 -17.05 29.43
C SER A 4 -7.29 -16.06 30.39
N ALA A 5 -6.76 -16.51 31.54
CA ALA A 5 -6.49 -15.62 32.68
C ALA A 5 -5.03 -15.18 32.88
N ASP A 6 -4.09 -15.50 31.99
CA ASP A 6 -2.67 -15.07 32.12
C ASP A 6 -2.19 -14.22 30.92
N ARG A 7 -3.04 -13.32 30.42
CA ARG A 7 -2.54 -12.18 29.64
C ARG A 7 -2.23 -11.06 30.61
N GLY A 8 -0.94 -10.84 30.89
CA GLY A 8 -0.51 -9.61 31.55
C GLY A 8 -1.16 -8.42 30.86
N GLY A 9 -1.79 -7.52 31.64
CA GLY A 9 -2.60 -6.41 31.12
C GLY A 9 -1.86 -5.45 30.18
N ASP A 10 -0.54 -5.58 30.05
CA ASP A 10 0.34 -4.68 29.28
C ASP A 10 0.24 -4.84 27.75
N ALA A 11 -0.32 -5.95 27.25
CA ALA A 11 -0.41 -6.23 25.80
C ALA A 11 -1.86 -6.29 25.25
N ALA A 12 -2.87 -5.99 26.07
CA ALA A 12 -4.28 -6.10 25.67
C ALA A 12 -4.65 -5.20 24.48
N TRP A 13 -3.99 -4.06 24.32
CA TRP A 13 -4.19 -3.12 23.22
C TRP A 13 -3.84 -3.72 21.84
N LEU A 14 -3.07 -4.80 21.77
CA LEU A 14 -2.79 -5.50 20.51
C LEU A 14 -4.05 -6.18 19.94
N ASP A 15 -5.06 -6.45 20.77
CA ASP A 15 -6.34 -6.99 20.29
C ASP A 15 -7.14 -5.95 19.49
N ASP A 16 -6.85 -4.66 19.68
CA ASP A 16 -7.42 -3.54 18.93
C ASP A 16 -6.38 -2.42 18.73
N PHE A 17 -5.41 -2.71 17.88
CA PHE A 17 -4.34 -1.76 17.55
C PHE A 17 -4.86 -0.46 16.93
N LEU A 18 -5.96 -0.56 16.18
CA LEU A 18 -6.63 0.60 15.60
C LEU A 18 -7.21 1.51 16.68
N ALA A 19 -7.92 0.98 17.68
CA ALA A 19 -8.48 1.80 18.75
C ALA A 19 -7.40 2.58 19.52
N LEU A 20 -6.27 1.94 19.86
CA LEU A 20 -5.14 2.63 20.50
C LEU A 20 -4.63 3.80 19.62
N THR A 21 -4.46 3.54 18.31
CA THR A 21 -3.96 4.53 17.33
C THR A 21 -4.94 5.70 17.17
N LEU A 22 -6.25 5.43 17.07
CA LEU A 22 -7.27 6.47 16.96
C LEU A 22 -7.44 7.27 18.26
N ALA A 23 -7.22 6.67 19.42
CA ALA A 23 -7.20 7.38 20.69
C ALA A 23 -5.97 8.30 20.85
N GLY A 24 -4.92 8.11 20.03
CA GLY A 24 -3.65 8.82 20.17
C GLY A 24 -2.92 8.45 21.46
N GLU A 25 -3.22 7.27 22.00
CA GLU A 25 -2.67 6.80 23.26
C GLU A 25 -1.32 6.10 23.05
N LYS A 26 -0.47 6.18 24.07
CA LYS A 26 0.79 5.44 24.16
C LYS A 26 0.59 4.22 25.07
N PRO A 27 1.00 3.01 24.65
CA PRO A 27 0.92 1.85 25.54
C PRO A 27 1.85 2.01 26.73
N ARG A 28 1.52 1.38 27.87
CA ARG A 28 2.33 1.46 29.11
C ARG A 28 3.74 0.93 28.92
N ALA A 29 3.90 -0.13 28.12
CA ALA A 29 5.17 -0.70 27.72
C ALA A 29 5.37 -0.52 26.21
N GLU A 30 6.60 -0.19 25.81
CA GLU A 30 6.97 -0.03 24.39
C GLU A 30 7.47 -1.32 23.75
N ALA A 31 7.71 -2.38 24.55
CA ALA A 31 8.07 -3.69 24.05
C ALA A 31 7.59 -4.78 25.01
N GLY A 32 7.42 -5.99 24.48
CA GLY A 32 7.04 -7.15 25.27
C GLY A 32 6.85 -8.39 24.41
N GLU A 33 6.17 -9.38 24.98
CA GLU A 33 5.88 -10.66 24.34
C GLU A 33 4.37 -10.92 24.34
N CYS A 34 3.89 -11.68 23.35
CA CYS A 34 2.51 -12.10 23.22
C CYS A 34 2.40 -13.49 22.55
N ALA A 35 1.18 -13.94 22.28
CA ALA A 35 0.82 -15.30 21.87
C ALA A 35 1.17 -16.39 22.91
N ALA A 36 0.68 -17.60 22.68
CA ALA A 36 0.94 -18.74 23.56
C ALA A 36 2.46 -18.97 23.69
N ARG A 37 2.93 -19.16 24.93
CA ARG A 37 4.35 -19.37 25.26
C ARG A 37 5.29 -18.26 24.75
N ALA A 38 4.81 -17.01 24.70
CA ALA A 38 5.62 -15.87 24.26
C ALA A 38 6.23 -16.05 22.86
N ALA A 39 5.49 -16.67 21.93
CA ALA A 39 6.00 -16.99 20.60
C ALA A 39 6.27 -15.76 19.72
N VAL A 40 5.76 -14.58 20.09
CA VAL A 40 5.91 -13.33 19.33
C VAL A 40 6.42 -12.23 20.26
N ARG A 41 7.50 -11.55 19.85
CA ARG A 41 7.99 -10.32 20.45
C ARG A 41 7.40 -9.13 19.70
N TRP A 42 6.97 -8.11 20.43
CA TRP A 42 6.45 -6.88 19.85
C TRP A 42 7.22 -5.65 20.36
N ARG A 43 7.27 -4.62 19.52
CA ARG A 43 7.80 -3.30 19.87
C ARG A 43 6.94 -2.22 19.25
N TRP A 44 6.39 -1.34 20.09
CA TRP A 44 5.72 -0.12 19.67
C TRP A 44 6.78 0.92 19.28
N LEU A 45 6.73 1.41 18.05
CA LEU A 45 7.72 2.35 17.50
C LEU A 45 7.20 3.79 17.44
N GLY A 46 5.90 3.99 17.64
CA GLY A 46 5.24 5.28 17.53
C GLY A 46 3.75 5.13 17.22
N ASP A 47 3.04 6.25 17.10
CA ASP A 47 1.62 6.28 16.75
C ASP A 47 1.37 5.51 15.44
N GLY A 48 0.53 4.48 15.50
CA GLY A 48 0.26 3.57 14.38
C GLY A 48 1.46 2.75 13.87
N LEU A 49 2.58 2.66 14.59
CA LEU A 49 3.78 1.90 14.19
C LEU A 49 4.11 0.75 15.15
N LEU A 50 4.08 -0.47 14.64
CA LEU A 50 4.29 -1.69 15.42
C LEU A 50 5.21 -2.66 14.69
N GLN A 51 6.26 -3.11 15.37
CA GLN A 51 7.12 -4.19 14.90
C GLN A 51 6.79 -5.48 15.66
N LEU A 52 6.66 -6.59 14.94
CA LEU A 52 6.49 -7.94 15.49
C LEU A 52 7.56 -8.87 14.93
N GLU A 53 8.12 -9.71 15.78
CA GLU A 53 9.11 -10.71 15.41
C GLU A 53 8.81 -12.05 16.09
N PRO A 54 9.08 -13.19 15.43
CA PRO A 54 9.02 -14.47 16.12
C PRO A 54 10.08 -14.48 17.25
N ALA A 55 9.74 -15.11 18.37
CA ALA A 55 10.68 -15.25 19.49
C ALA A 55 11.92 -16.07 19.08
N ASP A 56 11.72 -17.13 18.30
CA ASP A 56 12.79 -17.84 17.61
C ASP A 56 13.13 -17.16 16.28
N ALA A 57 14.29 -16.49 16.25
CA ALA A 57 14.78 -15.78 15.08
C ALA A 57 15.02 -16.70 13.86
N ALA A 58 15.25 -18.01 14.07
CA ALA A 58 15.43 -18.96 12.97
C ALA A 58 14.15 -19.16 12.15
N LEU A 59 12.99 -18.82 12.71
CA LEU A 59 11.71 -18.87 12.01
C LEU A 59 11.50 -17.68 11.05
N ALA A 60 12.25 -16.58 11.21
CA ALA A 60 12.11 -15.38 10.40
C ALA A 60 12.81 -15.54 9.04
N ARG A 61 12.04 -15.81 7.99
CA ARG A 61 12.58 -16.02 6.63
C ARG A 61 12.79 -14.72 5.85
N GLN A 62 11.96 -13.72 6.12
CA GLN A 62 11.87 -12.46 5.39
C GLN A 62 11.61 -11.30 6.35
N SER A 63 11.81 -10.07 5.88
CA SER A 63 11.29 -8.86 6.51
C SER A 63 10.16 -8.32 5.65
N VAL A 64 8.95 -8.27 6.21
CA VAL A 64 7.72 -7.86 5.54
C VAL A 64 7.25 -6.58 6.20
N PHE A 65 6.98 -5.56 5.40
CA PHE A 65 6.34 -4.35 5.82
C PHE A 65 4.94 -4.29 5.22
N VAL A 66 3.92 -4.11 6.05
CA VAL A 66 2.54 -3.91 5.60
C VAL A 66 2.08 -2.55 6.11
N SER A 67 1.71 -1.67 5.20
CA SER A 67 1.15 -0.37 5.52
C SER A 67 -0.29 -0.26 5.01
N ALA A 68 -1.10 0.48 5.75
CA ALA A 68 -2.47 0.82 5.40
C ALA A 68 -2.77 2.23 5.91
N GLY A 69 -3.76 2.89 5.32
CA GLY A 69 -4.19 4.20 5.79
C GLY A 69 -3.12 5.29 5.62
N VAL A 70 -2.28 5.19 4.58
CA VAL A 70 -1.46 6.32 4.15
C VAL A 70 -2.36 7.51 3.78
N HIS A 71 -3.54 7.22 3.22
CA HIS A 71 -4.68 8.12 3.23
C HIS A 71 -5.66 7.74 4.34
N GLY A 72 -6.16 8.71 5.10
CA GLY A 72 -6.93 8.45 6.33
C GLY A 72 -8.34 7.90 6.12
N ASP A 73 -8.94 8.15 4.95
CA ASP A 73 -10.30 7.75 4.57
C ASP A 73 -10.39 6.31 4.04
N GLU A 74 -9.26 5.67 3.74
CA GLU A 74 -9.19 4.34 3.14
C GLU A 74 -9.24 3.23 4.21
N THR A 75 -10.43 3.01 4.77
CA THR A 75 -10.59 2.28 6.03
C THR A 75 -10.56 0.75 5.95
N ALA A 76 -10.96 0.13 4.84
CA ALA A 76 -10.96 -1.34 4.71
C ALA A 76 -9.58 -1.97 4.99
N PRO A 77 -8.49 -1.50 4.35
CA PRO A 77 -7.14 -1.99 4.64
C PRO A 77 -6.70 -1.79 6.10
N ILE A 78 -7.15 -0.70 6.73
CA ILE A 78 -6.83 -0.38 8.13
C ILE A 78 -7.47 -1.42 9.06
N GLU A 79 -8.73 -1.78 8.81
CA GLU A 79 -9.46 -2.81 9.58
C GLU A 79 -8.80 -4.18 9.43
N LEU A 80 -8.49 -4.59 8.19
CA LEU A 80 -7.80 -5.85 7.91
C LEU A 80 -6.45 -5.94 8.62
N LEU A 81 -5.68 -4.85 8.61
CA LEU A 81 -4.37 -4.79 9.24
C LEU A 81 -4.46 -4.85 10.77
N SER A 82 -5.47 -4.21 11.38
CA SER A 82 -5.75 -4.34 12.81
C SER A 82 -6.16 -5.78 13.19
N MET A 83 -6.99 -6.42 12.36
CA MET A 83 -7.36 -7.83 12.54
C MET A 83 -6.15 -8.77 12.42
N LEU A 84 -5.22 -8.51 11.50
CA LEU A 84 -3.96 -9.24 11.39
C LEU A 84 -3.13 -9.14 12.67
N VAL A 85 -2.95 -7.94 13.22
CA VAL A 85 -2.21 -7.70 14.46
C VAL A 85 -2.83 -8.49 15.62
N ARG A 86 -4.16 -8.40 15.77
CA ARG A 86 -4.90 -9.17 16.77
C ARG A 86 -4.65 -10.67 16.63
N ASP A 87 -4.78 -11.22 15.43
CA ASP A 87 -4.68 -12.67 15.23
C ASP A 87 -3.24 -13.19 15.48
N LEU A 88 -2.22 -12.39 15.17
CA LEU A 88 -0.83 -12.67 15.54
C LEU A 88 -0.64 -12.62 17.06
N ALA A 89 -1.14 -11.57 17.72
CA ALA A 89 -1.00 -11.39 19.17
C ALA A 89 -1.73 -12.48 19.97
N ARG A 90 -2.84 -13.00 19.44
CA ARG A 90 -3.60 -14.11 19.99
C ARG A 90 -3.00 -15.48 19.67
N GLY A 91 -2.03 -15.56 18.77
CA GLY A 91 -1.46 -16.81 18.27
C GLY A 91 -2.38 -17.60 17.33
N ALA A 92 -3.45 -16.98 16.82
CA ALA A 92 -4.35 -17.58 15.84
C ALA A 92 -3.69 -17.66 14.44
N LEU A 93 -2.73 -16.76 14.17
CA LEU A 93 -1.87 -16.79 12.99
C LEU A 93 -0.40 -16.95 13.44
N PRO A 94 0.35 -17.92 12.91
CA PRO A 94 1.78 -18.02 13.22
C PRO A 94 2.54 -16.90 12.50
N LEU A 95 3.57 -16.35 13.16
CA LEU A 95 4.50 -15.39 12.56
C LEU A 95 5.75 -16.12 12.05
N ARG A 96 6.12 -15.95 10.77
CA ARG A 96 7.32 -16.56 10.13
C ARG A 96 8.20 -15.55 9.39
N CYS A 97 7.99 -14.26 9.66
CA CYS A 97 8.81 -13.16 9.18
C CYS A 97 9.01 -12.14 10.30
N ARG A 98 9.97 -11.24 10.10
CA ARG A 98 9.96 -9.96 10.81
C ARG A 98 8.87 -9.11 10.16
N LEU A 99 7.95 -8.57 10.94
CA LEU A 99 6.83 -7.79 10.45
C LEU A 99 6.92 -6.36 10.98
N LEU A 100 6.86 -5.38 10.09
CA LEU A 100 6.53 -4.00 10.43
C LEU A 100 5.11 -3.72 9.97
N VAL A 101 4.33 -3.06 10.83
CA VAL A 101 2.96 -2.63 10.56
C VAL A 101 2.90 -1.11 10.68
N ALA A 102 2.28 -0.45 9.70
CA ALA A 102 1.99 0.98 9.76
C ALA A 102 0.52 1.30 9.47
N LEU A 103 -0.12 2.00 10.41
CA LEU A 103 -1.28 2.84 10.15
C LEU A 103 -0.76 4.23 9.78
N GLY A 104 -0.75 4.53 8.48
CA GLY A 104 0.09 5.55 7.86
C GLY A 104 -0.17 6.98 8.34
N ASN A 105 -1.42 7.43 8.39
CA ASN A 105 -1.77 8.80 8.74
C ASN A 105 -2.88 8.85 9.83
N PRO A 106 -2.57 8.58 11.11
CA PRO A 106 -3.57 8.59 12.19
C PRO A 106 -4.29 9.93 12.33
N GLY A 107 -3.64 11.05 12.02
CA GLY A 107 -4.25 12.38 12.03
C GLY A 107 -5.40 12.49 11.02
N ALA A 108 -5.17 12.08 9.77
CA ALA A 108 -6.20 12.06 8.73
C ALA A 108 -7.28 11.01 9.01
N MET A 109 -6.92 9.85 9.57
CA MET A 109 -7.90 8.82 9.98
C MET A 109 -8.89 9.36 10.99
N ARG A 110 -8.41 10.07 12.03
CA ARG A 110 -9.27 10.71 13.04
C ARG A 110 -10.19 11.76 12.44
N ALA A 111 -9.74 12.48 11.41
CA ALA A 111 -10.55 13.45 10.68
C ALA A 111 -11.54 12.79 9.71
N GLY A 112 -11.35 11.52 9.36
CA GLY A 112 -12.11 10.85 8.30
C GLY A 112 -11.80 11.43 6.91
N GLU A 113 -10.61 12.01 6.74
CA GLU A 113 -10.18 12.69 5.52
C GLU A 113 -9.04 11.92 4.85
N ARG A 114 -8.86 12.15 3.54
CA ARG A 114 -7.75 11.57 2.77
C ARG A 114 -6.40 12.01 3.32
N TYR A 115 -6.25 13.30 3.57
CA TYR A 115 -5.08 13.96 4.16
C TYR A 115 -5.54 15.34 4.67
N LEU A 116 -4.75 15.94 5.56
CA LEU A 116 -5.05 17.21 6.21
C LEU A 116 -4.55 18.43 5.40
N ASP A 117 -3.29 18.43 4.95
CA ASP A 117 -2.73 19.53 4.14
C ASP A 117 -2.25 19.07 2.76
N ASP A 118 -1.46 17.99 2.73
CA ASP A 118 -0.87 17.44 1.52
C ASP A 118 -0.98 15.92 1.48
N ASP A 119 -1.13 15.36 0.28
CA ASP A 119 -1.17 13.91 0.07
C ASP A 119 0.14 13.25 0.58
N LEU A 120 0.05 12.55 1.70
CA LEU A 120 1.18 11.86 2.34
C LEU A 120 1.91 10.94 1.36
N ASN A 121 1.20 10.29 0.43
CA ASN A 121 1.77 9.40 -0.57
C ASN A 121 2.44 10.14 -1.75
N ARG A 122 2.69 11.44 -1.60
CA ARG A 122 3.51 12.28 -2.48
C ARG A 122 4.72 12.88 -1.77
N LEU A 123 4.88 12.61 -0.47
CA LEU A 123 5.90 13.23 0.37
C LEU A 123 7.13 12.32 0.62
N PHE A 124 7.09 11.08 0.13
CA PHE A 124 8.19 10.15 0.29
C PHE A 124 9.34 10.42 -0.71
N GLY A 125 10.52 9.89 -0.42
CA GLY A 125 11.75 10.13 -1.16
C GLY A 125 12.33 11.51 -0.87
N ALA A 126 12.37 11.92 0.41
CA ALA A 126 12.83 13.22 0.88
C ALA A 126 12.00 14.44 0.41
N ARG A 127 10.84 14.24 -0.24
CA ARG A 127 9.98 15.33 -0.69
C ARG A 127 9.33 16.11 0.46
N HIS A 128 9.06 15.45 1.58
CA HIS A 128 8.56 16.08 2.79
C HIS A 128 9.45 17.25 3.27
N ALA A 129 10.77 17.20 3.04
CA ALA A 129 11.70 18.26 3.43
C ALA A 129 11.45 19.60 2.69
N GLN A 130 10.72 19.57 1.57
CA GLN A 130 10.37 20.77 0.79
C GLN A 130 9.09 21.45 1.29
N LEU A 131 8.37 20.84 2.23
CA LEU A 131 7.06 21.30 2.71
C LEU A 131 7.06 21.46 4.23
N ALA A 132 7.86 22.39 4.74
CA ALA A 132 8.04 22.61 6.18
C ALA A 132 6.74 22.97 6.94
N ALA A 133 5.73 23.51 6.24
CA ALA A 133 4.45 23.88 6.84
C ALA A 133 3.40 22.75 6.82
N SER A 134 3.67 21.63 6.13
CA SER A 134 2.72 20.52 5.97
C SER A 134 2.62 19.69 7.25
N ARG A 135 1.40 19.45 7.74
CA ARG A 135 1.16 18.53 8.87
C ARG A 135 1.57 17.10 8.56
N GLU A 136 1.58 16.68 7.30
CA GLU A 136 2.01 15.35 6.88
C GLU A 136 3.53 15.18 6.79
N ALA A 137 4.29 16.26 6.58
CA ALA A 137 5.73 16.16 6.33
C ALA A 137 6.52 15.48 7.48
N PRO A 138 6.30 15.82 8.77
CA PRO A 138 6.94 15.11 9.88
C PRO A 138 6.57 13.62 9.92
N ARG A 139 5.34 13.27 9.54
CA ARG A 139 4.87 11.88 9.50
C ARG A 139 5.57 11.10 8.40
N ALA A 140 5.72 11.66 7.20
CA ALA A 140 6.50 11.04 6.12
C ALA A 140 7.94 10.75 6.57
N ALA A 141 8.61 11.71 7.20
CA ALA A 141 9.96 11.54 7.72
C ALA A 141 10.05 10.41 8.78
N GLN A 142 9.09 10.34 9.69
CA GLN A 142 9.01 9.28 10.71
C GLN A 142 8.84 7.89 10.06
N LEU A 143 7.94 7.78 9.08
CA LEU A 143 7.69 6.54 8.35
C LEU A 143 8.92 6.09 7.55
N GLU A 144 9.62 7.01 6.88
CA GLU A 144 10.87 6.71 6.17
C GLU A 144 11.96 6.22 7.13
N ALA A 145 12.14 6.89 8.28
CA ALA A 145 13.14 6.53 9.27
C ALA A 145 12.87 5.15 9.88
N ALA A 146 11.63 4.88 10.31
CA ALA A 146 11.25 3.59 10.88
C ALA A 146 11.42 2.45 9.88
N THR A 147 11.00 2.66 8.62
CA THR A 147 11.09 1.65 7.57
C THR A 147 12.54 1.40 7.14
N SER A 148 13.36 2.45 7.07
CA SER A 148 14.79 2.32 6.78
C SER A 148 15.51 1.54 7.88
N ALA A 149 15.24 1.85 9.15
CA ALA A 149 15.80 1.11 10.28
C ALA A 149 15.37 -0.37 10.27
N PHE A 150 14.10 -0.64 9.96
CA PHE A 150 13.56 -2.00 9.88
C PHE A 150 14.24 -2.85 8.80
N PHE A 151 14.43 -2.28 7.60
CA PHE A 151 15.07 -2.99 6.48
C PHE A 151 16.60 -2.99 6.52
N ALA A 152 17.24 -2.10 7.28
CA ALA A 152 18.69 -2.08 7.44
C ALA A 152 19.23 -3.40 8.02
N THR A 153 18.45 -4.05 8.90
CA THR A 153 18.78 -5.33 9.52
C THR A 153 18.24 -6.54 8.73
N ALA A 154 17.56 -6.33 7.61
CA ALA A 154 17.01 -7.40 6.78
C ALA A 154 18.07 -7.99 5.84
N GLY A 155 17.92 -9.27 5.51
CA GLY A 155 18.73 -9.94 4.49
C GLY A 155 18.77 -9.15 3.17
N ARG A 156 19.89 -9.24 2.46
CA ARG A 156 20.12 -8.53 1.19
C ARG A 156 19.75 -9.36 -0.05
N ALA A 157 19.40 -10.62 0.13
CA ALA A 157 18.97 -11.48 -0.98
C ALA A 157 17.69 -10.92 -1.63
N ARG A 158 17.57 -11.08 -2.95
CA ARG A 158 16.36 -10.68 -3.69
C ARG A 158 15.15 -11.43 -3.11
N GLY A 159 14.08 -10.70 -2.80
CA GLY A 159 12.88 -11.27 -2.16
C GLY A 159 12.97 -11.48 -0.65
N ALA A 160 14.04 -11.01 0.02
CA ALA A 160 14.12 -10.98 1.49
C ALA A 160 13.30 -9.83 2.12
N ARG A 161 12.97 -8.80 1.32
CA ARG A 161 12.32 -7.56 1.75
C ARG A 161 11.04 -7.35 0.95
N TRP A 162 9.92 -7.17 1.63
CA TRP A 162 8.60 -6.96 1.03
C TRP A 162 7.94 -5.72 1.60
N HIS A 163 7.28 -4.95 0.76
CA HIS A 163 6.40 -3.87 1.20
C HIS A 163 5.06 -3.94 0.47
N ILE A 164 4.00 -4.17 1.24
CA ILE A 164 2.61 -4.14 0.75
C ILE A 164 1.94 -2.88 1.31
N ASP A 165 1.72 -1.89 0.45
CA ASP A 165 1.05 -0.63 0.77
C ASP A 165 -0.41 -0.74 0.31
N MET A 166 -1.34 -0.91 1.25
CA MET A 166 -2.74 -1.24 0.95
C MET A 166 -3.63 0.01 0.99
N HIS A 167 -4.30 0.28 -0.14
CA HIS A 167 -5.14 1.44 -0.41
C HIS A 167 -6.54 1.00 -0.88
N THR A 168 -7.44 1.96 -0.94
CA THR A 168 -8.71 1.86 -1.68
C THR A 168 -8.89 3.06 -2.59
N ALA A 169 -9.53 2.86 -3.73
CA ALA A 169 -9.79 3.92 -4.69
C ALA A 169 -11.08 4.69 -4.35
N ILE A 170 -11.05 6.00 -4.62
CA ILE A 170 -12.24 6.85 -4.59
C ILE A 170 -13.13 6.57 -5.83
N ARG A 171 -12.51 6.22 -6.95
CA ARG A 171 -13.17 6.02 -8.25
C ARG A 171 -13.47 4.55 -8.51
N ALA A 172 -14.55 4.32 -9.25
CA ALA A 172 -14.78 3.02 -9.88
C ALA A 172 -13.62 2.64 -10.82
N SER A 173 -13.49 1.37 -11.12
CA SER A 173 -12.45 0.84 -11.99
C SER A 173 -13.01 -0.30 -12.84
N VAL A 174 -12.55 -0.41 -14.08
CA VAL A 174 -12.80 -1.59 -14.94
C VAL A 174 -12.19 -2.84 -14.30
N PHE A 175 -11.06 -2.69 -13.59
CA PHE A 175 -10.47 -3.71 -12.74
C PHE A 175 -10.66 -3.29 -11.29
N GLU A 176 -11.64 -3.86 -10.60
CA GLU A 176 -11.97 -3.47 -9.23
C GLU A 176 -10.74 -3.47 -8.31
N GLN A 177 -9.93 -4.53 -8.41
CA GLN A 177 -8.69 -4.70 -7.68
C GLN A 177 -7.50 -4.68 -8.63
N PHE A 178 -6.58 -3.75 -8.39
CA PHE A 178 -5.36 -3.61 -9.18
C PHE A 178 -4.18 -3.22 -8.29
N ALA A 179 -2.96 -3.40 -8.79
CA ALA A 179 -1.75 -2.99 -8.09
C ALA A 179 -0.90 -2.05 -8.94
N LEU A 180 -0.09 -1.25 -8.27
CA LEU A 180 0.93 -0.41 -8.87
C LEU A 180 2.31 -0.89 -8.43
N LEU A 181 3.18 -1.13 -9.40
CA LEU A 181 4.58 -1.44 -9.15
C LEU A 181 5.45 -0.20 -9.43
N PRO A 182 6.30 0.21 -8.47
CA PRO A 182 7.15 1.38 -8.64
C PRO A 182 8.26 1.11 -9.65
N HIS A 183 8.70 2.17 -10.34
CA HIS A 183 9.87 2.09 -11.20
C HIS A 183 11.16 2.07 -10.36
N THR A 184 11.94 1.00 -10.45
CA THR A 184 13.26 0.87 -9.79
C THR A 184 14.43 0.83 -10.77
N GLY A 185 14.15 0.81 -12.08
CA GLY A 185 15.14 0.53 -13.12
C GLY A 185 15.37 -0.97 -13.38
N GLU A 186 14.87 -1.85 -12.50
CA GLU A 186 14.96 -3.30 -12.64
C GLU A 186 13.65 -3.89 -13.20
N PRO A 187 13.70 -5.01 -13.95
CA PRO A 187 12.50 -5.68 -14.40
C PRO A 187 11.68 -6.23 -13.21
N PRO A 188 10.33 -6.25 -13.33
CA PRO A 188 9.48 -6.86 -12.31
C PRO A 188 9.83 -8.34 -12.07
N THR A 189 9.52 -8.82 -10.88
CA THR A 189 9.85 -10.21 -10.49
C THR A 189 8.65 -11.13 -10.65
N ARG A 190 8.90 -12.37 -11.10
CA ARG A 190 7.87 -13.43 -11.13
C ARG A 190 7.24 -13.64 -9.76
N THR A 191 8.03 -13.61 -8.70
CA THR A 191 7.57 -13.78 -7.32
C THR A 191 6.52 -12.73 -6.91
N MET A 192 6.70 -11.46 -7.29
CA MET A 192 5.68 -10.43 -7.05
C MET A 192 4.41 -10.71 -7.84
N PHE A 193 4.53 -11.09 -9.11
CA PHE A 193 3.37 -11.36 -9.98
C PHE A 193 2.56 -12.58 -9.55
N GLU A 194 3.22 -13.65 -9.10
CA GLU A 194 2.56 -14.83 -8.54
C GLU A 194 1.81 -14.48 -7.25
N TRP A 195 2.43 -13.71 -6.35
CA TRP A 195 1.79 -13.24 -5.13
C TRP A 195 0.58 -12.34 -5.41
N LEU A 196 0.66 -11.45 -6.39
CA LEU A 196 -0.47 -10.63 -6.82
C LEU A 196 -1.63 -11.47 -7.38
N GLY A 197 -1.32 -12.55 -8.10
CA GLY A 197 -2.32 -13.52 -8.55
C GLY A 197 -3.01 -14.24 -7.38
N GLU A 198 -2.25 -14.68 -6.37
CA GLU A 198 -2.79 -15.26 -5.13
C GLU A 198 -3.69 -14.28 -4.37
N ALA A 199 -3.33 -12.98 -4.39
CA ALA A 199 -4.11 -11.90 -3.80
C ALA A 199 -5.39 -11.54 -4.58
N GLY A 200 -5.66 -12.19 -5.72
CA GLY A 200 -6.84 -11.93 -6.55
C GLY A 200 -6.75 -10.63 -7.37
N ILE A 201 -5.56 -10.05 -7.51
CA ILE A 201 -5.37 -8.81 -8.24
C ILE A 201 -5.55 -9.06 -9.74
N ALA A 202 -6.47 -8.32 -10.36
CA ALA A 202 -6.82 -8.53 -11.77
C ALA A 202 -5.88 -7.82 -12.74
N ALA A 203 -5.34 -6.66 -12.34
CA ALA A 203 -4.49 -5.83 -13.17
C ALA A 203 -3.30 -5.25 -12.39
N VAL A 204 -2.18 -5.06 -13.08
CA VAL A 204 -0.98 -4.43 -12.56
C VAL A 204 -0.59 -3.29 -13.48
N LEU A 205 -0.33 -2.13 -12.88
CA LEU A 205 0.20 -0.95 -13.53
C LEU A 205 1.70 -0.82 -13.21
N LEU A 206 2.54 -0.82 -14.24
CA LEU A 206 3.98 -0.63 -14.14
C LEU A 206 4.34 0.83 -14.36
N HIS A 207 4.97 1.45 -13.36
CA HIS A 207 5.57 2.77 -13.53
C HIS A 207 6.85 2.70 -14.37
N THR A 208 7.01 3.70 -15.23
CA THR A 208 8.19 3.90 -16.09
C THR A 208 9.09 5.04 -15.64
N ALA A 209 8.70 5.76 -14.59
CA ALA A 209 9.45 6.87 -14.01
C ALA A 209 9.44 6.81 -12.48
N LYS A 210 10.45 7.44 -11.87
CA LYS A 210 10.57 7.52 -10.41
C LYS A 210 9.36 8.24 -9.80
N GLY A 211 8.90 7.72 -8.66
CA GLY A 211 7.74 8.22 -7.94
C GLY A 211 8.13 8.93 -6.63
N SER A 212 7.10 9.28 -5.87
CA SER A 212 7.22 9.80 -4.49
C SER A 212 6.24 9.10 -3.54
N THR A 213 5.81 7.90 -3.94
CA THR A 213 4.97 7.04 -3.12
C THR A 213 5.81 6.29 -2.09
N PHE A 214 5.16 5.79 -1.05
CA PHE A 214 5.82 5.00 -0.03
C PHE A 214 6.40 3.70 -0.61
N SER A 215 5.61 3.04 -1.46
CA SER A 215 6.04 1.87 -2.24
C SER A 215 7.29 2.15 -3.07
N HIS A 216 7.37 3.30 -3.76
CA HIS A 216 8.57 3.69 -4.50
C HIS A 216 9.77 3.90 -3.58
N PHE A 217 9.61 4.64 -2.48
CA PHE A 217 10.70 4.86 -1.50
C PHE A 217 11.29 3.54 -1.01
N THR A 218 10.44 2.61 -0.55
CA THR A 218 10.93 1.32 -0.05
C THR A 218 11.58 0.46 -1.12
N ALA A 219 11.09 0.50 -2.36
CA ALA A 219 11.69 -0.23 -3.48
C ALA A 219 13.05 0.35 -3.85
N ALA A 220 13.12 1.67 -4.05
CA ALA A 220 14.32 2.36 -4.52
C ALA A 220 15.41 2.48 -3.44
N THR A 221 15.03 2.78 -2.20
CA THR A 221 15.97 3.05 -1.10
C THR A 221 16.25 1.80 -0.26
N CYS A 222 15.23 0.97 -0.02
CA CYS A 222 15.38 -0.22 0.84
C CYS A 222 15.50 -1.52 0.05
N GLY A 223 15.39 -1.51 -1.29
CA GLY A 223 15.48 -2.72 -2.11
C GLY A 223 14.34 -3.71 -1.85
N ALA A 224 13.17 -3.22 -1.43
CA ALA A 224 11.99 -4.05 -1.18
C ALA A 224 11.29 -4.45 -2.49
N LEU A 225 10.74 -5.67 -2.54
CA LEU A 225 9.67 -6.00 -3.45
C LEU A 225 8.41 -5.27 -2.97
N ALA A 226 8.13 -4.12 -3.58
CA ALA A 226 7.07 -3.23 -3.13
C ALA A 226 5.93 -3.12 -4.15
N CYS A 227 4.71 -3.03 -3.65
CA CYS A 227 3.54 -2.68 -4.45
C CYS A 227 2.60 -1.79 -3.64
N THR A 228 1.85 -0.94 -4.36
CA THR A 228 0.63 -0.33 -3.83
C THR A 228 -0.56 -1.14 -4.33
N LEU A 229 -1.42 -1.63 -3.43
CA LEU A 229 -2.66 -2.33 -3.77
C LEU A 229 -3.84 -1.37 -3.71
N GLU A 230 -4.68 -1.37 -4.72
CA GLU A 230 -5.96 -0.66 -4.76
C GLU A 230 -7.06 -1.70 -4.65
N LEU A 231 -7.60 -1.89 -3.43
CA LEU A 231 -8.39 -3.08 -3.10
C LEU A 231 -9.90 -2.95 -3.39
N GLY A 232 -10.37 -1.76 -3.73
CA GLY A 232 -11.78 -1.51 -4.04
C GLY A 232 -12.17 -0.07 -3.71
N LYS A 233 -13.43 0.16 -3.38
CA LYS A 233 -13.96 1.51 -3.11
C LYS A 233 -13.75 1.92 -1.66
N VAL A 234 -13.40 3.19 -1.44
CA VAL A 234 -13.38 3.83 -0.13
C VAL A 234 -14.76 3.79 0.55
N MET A 235 -14.79 3.38 1.83
CA MET A 235 -15.97 3.43 2.70
C MET A 235 -15.54 3.85 4.11
N PRO A 236 -16.44 4.41 4.95
CA PRO A 236 -16.15 4.69 6.35
C PRO A 236 -15.89 3.41 7.17
N PHE A 237 -15.25 3.57 8.34
CA PHE A 237 -15.07 2.47 9.30
C PHE A 237 -16.39 1.78 9.63
N GLY A 238 -16.38 0.45 9.69
CA GLY A 238 -17.53 -0.40 9.96
C GLY A 238 -18.50 -0.59 8.78
N ALA A 239 -18.31 0.14 7.67
CA ALA A 239 -19.15 0.04 6.48
C ALA A 239 -18.50 -0.79 5.34
N ASN A 240 -17.29 -1.30 5.55
CA ASN A 240 -16.60 -2.13 4.57
C ASN A 240 -17.18 -3.56 4.55
N ASP A 241 -17.51 -4.05 3.36
CA ASP A 241 -17.72 -5.48 3.15
C ASP A 241 -16.35 -6.17 3.00
N LEU A 242 -15.79 -6.62 4.11
CA LEU A 242 -14.45 -7.21 4.16
C LEU A 242 -14.34 -8.52 3.34
N ALA A 243 -15.45 -9.18 3.03
CA ALA A 243 -15.43 -10.41 2.22
C ALA A 243 -14.91 -10.14 0.80
N ARG A 244 -15.09 -8.91 0.27
CA ARG A 244 -14.56 -8.50 -1.04
C ARG A 244 -13.03 -8.46 -1.09
N PHE A 245 -12.37 -8.34 0.06
CA PHE A 245 -10.91 -8.26 0.16
C PHE A 245 -10.29 -9.56 0.69
N ALA A 246 -11.07 -10.64 0.80
CA ALA A 246 -10.65 -11.88 1.45
C ALA A 246 -9.41 -12.53 0.80
N LEU A 247 -9.27 -12.44 -0.54
CA LEU A 247 -8.10 -12.97 -1.24
C LEU A 247 -6.83 -12.16 -0.93
N ALA A 248 -6.93 -10.83 -0.95
CA ALA A 248 -5.82 -9.95 -0.60
C ALA A 248 -5.40 -10.11 0.86
N ASP A 249 -6.35 -10.17 1.79
CA ASP A 249 -6.10 -10.44 3.21
C ASP A 249 -5.44 -11.82 3.40
N ALA A 250 -5.95 -12.87 2.74
CA ALA A 250 -5.37 -14.20 2.79
C ALA A 250 -3.93 -14.24 2.25
N ALA A 251 -3.63 -13.51 1.17
CA ALA A 251 -2.28 -13.44 0.59
C ALA A 251 -1.29 -12.70 1.50
N VAL A 252 -1.71 -11.61 2.15
CA VAL A 252 -0.90 -10.91 3.17
C VAL A 252 -0.65 -11.82 4.37
N ARG A 253 -1.70 -12.48 4.88
CA ARG A 253 -1.58 -13.46 5.98
C ARG A 253 -0.69 -14.64 5.61
N GLY A 254 -0.76 -15.11 4.37
CA GLY A 254 0.10 -16.16 3.82
C GLY A 254 1.57 -15.74 3.83
N LEU A 255 1.86 -14.53 3.35
CA LEU A 255 3.20 -13.94 3.35
C LEU A 255 3.78 -13.82 4.77
N VAL A 256 2.98 -13.35 5.74
CA VAL A 256 3.39 -13.18 7.14
C VAL A 256 3.60 -14.51 7.87
N SER A 257 2.73 -15.48 7.59
CA SER A 257 2.74 -16.79 8.23
C SER A 257 3.64 -17.83 7.57
N GLY A 258 4.23 -17.49 6.41
CA GLY A 258 5.07 -18.40 5.64
C GLY A 258 4.31 -19.62 5.09
N ARG A 259 2.98 -19.55 5.00
CA ARG A 259 2.14 -20.58 4.37
C ARG A 259 2.42 -20.59 2.87
N ARG A 260 2.64 -21.78 2.31
CA ARG A 260 3.00 -21.98 0.88
C ARG A 260 1.89 -22.65 0.07
N ASP A 261 0.77 -22.96 0.71
CA ASP A 261 -0.31 -23.78 0.14
C ASP A 261 -1.46 -22.92 -0.41
N ALA A 262 -1.24 -21.63 -0.66
CA ALA A 262 -2.24 -20.79 -1.28
C ALA A 262 -2.54 -21.29 -2.71
N PRO A 263 -3.82 -21.32 -3.14
CA PRO A 263 -4.14 -21.63 -4.52
C PRO A 263 -3.45 -20.62 -5.44
N ARG A 264 -2.72 -21.09 -6.45
CA ARG A 264 -2.14 -20.21 -7.45
C ARG A 264 -3.25 -19.55 -8.26
N GLY A 265 -3.37 -18.23 -8.14
CA GLY A 265 -4.22 -17.43 -9.03
C GLY A 265 -3.58 -17.21 -10.40
N PRO A 266 -4.36 -16.80 -11.41
CA PRO A 266 -3.80 -16.38 -12.69
C PRO A 266 -2.91 -15.13 -12.52
N LEU A 267 -1.89 -14.99 -13.37
CA LEU A 267 -1.11 -13.76 -13.39
C LEU A 267 -2.00 -12.58 -13.85
N PRO A 268 -1.89 -11.41 -13.20
CA PRO A 268 -2.67 -10.23 -13.56
C PRO A 268 -2.36 -9.75 -14.99
N ARG A 269 -3.34 -9.06 -15.60
CA ARG A 269 -3.12 -8.26 -16.81
C ARG A 269 -2.14 -7.14 -16.51
N VAL A 270 -1.28 -6.78 -17.45
CA VAL A 270 -0.23 -5.79 -17.24
C VAL A 270 -0.47 -4.58 -18.10
N PHE A 271 -0.40 -3.42 -17.47
CA PHE A 271 -0.49 -2.12 -18.11
C PHE A 271 0.79 -1.33 -17.81
N THR A 272 1.41 -0.75 -18.82
CA THR A 272 2.61 0.09 -18.65
C THR A 272 2.24 1.55 -18.82
N VAL A 273 2.72 2.40 -17.90
CA VAL A 273 2.56 3.86 -18.01
C VAL A 273 3.35 4.38 -19.19
N VAL A 274 2.64 5.01 -20.14
CA VAL A 274 3.25 5.62 -21.32
C VAL A 274 3.36 7.13 -21.20
N ASP A 275 2.46 7.76 -20.44
CA ASP A 275 2.54 9.19 -20.12
C ASP A 275 1.62 9.57 -18.95
N GLN A 276 1.58 10.86 -18.62
CA GLN A 276 0.73 11.46 -17.63
C GLN A 276 0.16 12.80 -18.10
N ILE A 277 -1.04 13.12 -17.64
CA ILE A 277 -1.59 14.48 -17.73
C ILE A 277 -1.10 15.23 -16.49
N THR A 278 -0.40 16.34 -16.70
CA THR A 278 0.08 17.21 -15.61
C THR A 278 -0.73 18.51 -15.64
N LYS A 279 -1.30 18.92 -14.51
CA LYS A 279 -1.98 20.20 -14.39
C LYS A 279 -0.94 21.32 -14.45
N GLN A 280 -1.03 22.19 -15.44
CA GLN A 280 -0.14 23.33 -15.62
C GLN A 280 -0.73 24.60 -15.00
N SER A 281 -2.05 24.75 -15.08
CA SER A 281 -2.79 25.90 -14.54
C SER A 281 -4.18 25.50 -14.02
N ASP A 282 -4.91 26.47 -13.48
CA ASP A 282 -6.31 26.27 -13.08
C ASP A 282 -7.27 26.17 -14.28
N ALA A 283 -6.78 26.34 -15.51
CA ALA A 283 -7.55 26.14 -16.73
C ALA A 283 -7.57 24.67 -17.22
N LEU A 284 -6.99 23.72 -16.48
CA LEU A 284 -7.03 22.30 -16.85
C LEU A 284 -8.48 21.81 -16.97
N GLU A 285 -8.81 21.31 -18.15
CA GLU A 285 -10.01 20.58 -18.45
C GLU A 285 -9.65 19.12 -18.79
N LEU A 286 -10.22 18.17 -18.04
CA LEU A 286 -10.22 16.76 -18.42
C LEU A 286 -11.48 16.46 -19.22
N LEU A 287 -11.31 16.10 -20.49
CA LEU A 287 -12.39 15.86 -21.46
C LEU A 287 -12.90 14.41 -21.38
N VAL A 288 -13.16 13.96 -20.17
CA VAL A 288 -13.70 12.64 -19.85
C VAL A 288 -14.88 12.82 -18.89
N ALA A 289 -15.72 11.81 -18.76
CA ALA A 289 -16.82 11.85 -17.79
C ALA A 289 -16.27 12.08 -16.37
N LYS A 290 -16.98 12.88 -15.55
CA LYS A 290 -16.53 13.22 -14.20
C LYS A 290 -16.36 11.99 -13.30
N ASP A 291 -17.11 10.93 -13.57
CA ASP A 291 -17.15 9.65 -12.89
C ASP A 291 -16.46 8.52 -13.68
N VAL A 292 -15.66 8.87 -14.71
CA VAL A 292 -14.98 7.89 -15.55
C VAL A 292 -14.23 6.84 -14.71
N PRO A 293 -14.48 5.54 -14.91
CA PRO A 293 -13.75 4.50 -14.20
C PRO A 293 -12.27 4.48 -14.56
N ASN A 294 -11.42 4.09 -13.61
CA ASN A 294 -10.04 3.72 -13.89
C ASN A 294 -10.00 2.62 -14.96
N PHE A 295 -8.98 2.67 -15.81
CA PHE A 295 -8.76 1.77 -16.94
C PHE A 295 -9.81 1.85 -18.08
N THR A 296 -10.59 2.94 -18.15
CA THR A 296 -11.46 3.22 -19.30
C THR A 296 -10.63 3.42 -20.57
N PRO A 297 -10.91 2.70 -21.66
CA PRO A 297 -10.15 2.79 -22.92
C PRO A 297 -10.59 3.96 -23.79
N PHE A 298 -9.62 4.54 -24.49
CA PHE A 298 -9.81 5.60 -25.48
C PHE A 298 -9.01 5.29 -26.74
N ALA A 299 -9.63 5.51 -27.91
CA ALA A 299 -9.01 5.28 -29.20
C ALA A 299 -8.01 6.39 -29.56
N GLN A 300 -7.04 6.06 -30.41
CA GLN A 300 -6.08 7.02 -30.97
C GLN A 300 -6.76 8.31 -31.48
N GLY A 301 -6.13 9.46 -31.19
CA GLY A 301 -6.65 10.77 -31.59
C GLY A 301 -7.71 11.35 -30.66
N THR A 302 -8.26 10.57 -29.71
CA THR A 302 -9.20 11.11 -28.71
C THR A 302 -8.49 12.15 -27.83
N LEU A 303 -9.06 13.34 -27.72
CA LEU A 303 -8.53 14.41 -26.87
C LEU A 303 -9.01 14.21 -25.44
N LEU A 304 -8.09 13.99 -24.50
CA LEU A 304 -8.40 13.70 -23.09
C LEU A 304 -8.20 14.89 -22.15
N ALA A 305 -7.32 15.83 -22.50
CA ALA A 305 -7.07 17.00 -21.65
C ALA A 305 -6.67 18.25 -22.45
N ARG A 306 -7.00 19.42 -21.90
CA ARG A 306 -6.58 20.74 -22.37
C ARG A 306 -6.19 21.62 -21.18
N ASP A 307 -5.09 22.35 -21.28
CA ASP A 307 -4.69 23.34 -20.27
C ASP A 307 -3.91 24.47 -20.97
N GLY A 308 -4.56 25.62 -21.20
CA GLY A 308 -3.97 26.68 -22.05
C GLY A 308 -3.71 26.17 -23.48
N ASP A 309 -2.44 26.08 -23.88
CA ASP A 309 -2.00 25.51 -25.16
C ASP A 309 -1.73 24.00 -25.10
N TYR A 310 -1.54 23.44 -23.90
CA TYR A 310 -1.29 22.01 -23.73
C TYR A 310 -2.51 21.19 -24.13
N ARG A 311 -2.28 20.12 -24.90
CA ARG A 311 -3.28 19.15 -25.34
C ARG A 311 -2.74 17.75 -25.11
N TYR A 312 -3.53 16.89 -24.49
CA TYR A 312 -3.25 15.46 -24.48
C TYR A 312 -4.23 14.74 -25.40
N ALA A 313 -3.74 14.24 -26.53
CA ALA A 313 -4.47 13.33 -27.40
C ALA A 313 -3.84 11.94 -27.34
N VAL A 314 -4.68 10.90 -27.34
CA VAL A 314 -4.23 9.50 -27.34
C VAL A 314 -3.32 9.24 -28.54
N ARG A 315 -2.11 8.72 -28.29
CA ARG A 315 -1.06 8.48 -29.30
C ARG A 315 -1.00 7.02 -29.75
N HIS A 316 -1.26 6.08 -28.85
CA HIS A 316 -1.33 4.65 -29.19
C HIS A 316 -2.70 4.26 -29.75
N ALA A 317 -2.81 3.04 -30.31
CA ALA A 317 -4.09 2.54 -30.84
C ALA A 317 -5.21 2.57 -29.80
N GLU A 318 -4.88 2.19 -28.56
CA GLU A 318 -5.72 2.34 -27.37
C GLU A 318 -4.83 2.79 -26.19
N GLU A 319 -5.25 3.82 -25.47
CA GLU A 319 -4.72 4.14 -24.14
C GLU A 319 -5.86 4.09 -23.13
N ARG A 320 -5.53 3.80 -21.87
CA ARG A 320 -6.48 3.80 -20.76
C ARG A 320 -6.10 4.83 -19.73
N ILE A 321 -7.09 5.55 -19.21
CA ILE A 321 -6.87 6.55 -18.15
C ILE A 321 -6.91 5.92 -16.76
N VAL A 322 -5.99 6.31 -15.88
CA VAL A 322 -5.94 5.87 -14.48
C VAL A 322 -5.72 7.08 -13.56
N PHE A 323 -6.42 7.10 -12.44
CA PHE A 323 -6.47 8.19 -11.46
C PHE A 323 -6.75 9.59 -12.03
N PRO A 324 -7.82 9.79 -12.82
CA PRO A 324 -8.18 11.13 -13.28
C PRO A 324 -8.59 12.01 -12.09
N ASN A 325 -7.87 13.11 -11.89
CA ASN A 325 -8.17 14.07 -10.84
C ASN A 325 -7.82 15.50 -11.30
N PRO A 326 -8.81 16.28 -11.78
CA PRO A 326 -8.56 17.66 -12.19
C PRO A 326 -8.36 18.62 -11.00
N ALA A 327 -8.74 18.21 -9.79
CA ALA A 327 -8.70 19.05 -8.58
C ALA A 327 -7.32 19.13 -7.93
N VAL A 328 -6.29 18.48 -8.49
CA VAL A 328 -4.92 18.59 -7.98
C VAL A 328 -4.40 20.03 -8.09
N LYS A 329 -3.36 20.36 -7.30
CA LYS A 329 -2.64 21.65 -7.40
C LYS A 329 -1.87 21.71 -8.74
N PRO A 330 -1.66 22.89 -9.35
CA PRO A 330 -0.76 23.04 -10.49
C PRO A 330 0.64 22.45 -10.21
N GLY A 331 1.26 21.87 -11.24
CA GLY A 331 2.52 21.11 -11.16
C GLY A 331 2.32 19.64 -10.77
N LEU A 332 1.12 19.23 -10.37
CA LEU A 332 0.83 17.83 -10.00
C LEU A 332 0.16 17.07 -11.15
N ARG A 333 0.29 15.74 -11.06
CA ARG A 333 -0.33 14.80 -12.01
C ARG A 333 -1.84 14.74 -11.81
N ALA A 334 -2.58 14.98 -12.89
CA ALA A 334 -4.03 14.88 -12.95
C ALA A 334 -4.53 13.58 -13.61
N GLY A 335 -3.66 12.74 -14.18
CA GLY A 335 -4.01 11.42 -14.68
C GLY A 335 -2.81 10.66 -15.23
N LEU A 336 -2.90 9.34 -15.29
CA LEU A 336 -1.94 8.44 -15.95
C LEU A 336 -2.57 7.85 -17.19
N LEU A 337 -1.76 7.65 -18.23
CA LEU A 337 -2.13 6.94 -19.43
C LEU A 337 -1.31 5.66 -19.53
N VAL A 338 -2.01 4.57 -19.81
CA VAL A 338 -1.40 3.25 -19.87
C VAL A 338 -1.80 2.50 -21.14
N ILE A 339 -0.92 1.63 -21.59
CA ILE A 339 -1.19 0.64 -22.63
C ILE A 339 -1.07 -0.76 -22.06
N GLU A 340 -1.78 -1.72 -22.63
CA GLU A 340 -1.64 -3.12 -22.23
C GLU A 340 -0.34 -3.73 -22.77
N THR A 341 0.44 -4.33 -21.87
CA THR A 341 1.74 -4.98 -22.16
C THR A 341 1.80 -6.39 -21.56
N THR A 342 0.64 -7.02 -21.34
CA THR A 342 0.50 -8.33 -20.68
C THR A 342 1.40 -9.39 -21.30
N ARG A 343 1.34 -9.57 -22.62
CA ARG A 343 2.09 -10.62 -23.34
C ARG A 343 3.61 -10.45 -23.17
N ASP A 344 4.12 -9.26 -23.44
CA ASP A 344 5.56 -8.99 -23.40
C ASP A 344 6.10 -9.06 -21.97
N THR A 345 5.30 -8.61 -21.00
CA THR A 345 5.68 -8.68 -19.58
C THR A 345 5.69 -10.13 -19.11
N HIS A 346 4.64 -10.91 -19.38
CA HIS A 346 4.60 -12.32 -18.96
C HIS A 346 5.72 -13.15 -19.60
N ALA A 347 6.09 -12.83 -20.84
CA ALA A 347 7.24 -13.46 -21.51
C ALA A 347 8.58 -13.13 -20.82
N SER A 348 8.76 -11.93 -20.27
CA SER A 348 9.98 -11.55 -19.55
C SER A 348 10.05 -12.08 -18.11
N LEU A 349 8.93 -12.56 -17.56
CA LEU A 349 8.87 -13.24 -16.26
C LEU A 349 9.22 -14.73 -16.33
N ALA A 350 9.43 -15.28 -17.53
CA ALA A 350 9.66 -16.71 -17.77
C ALA A 350 11.02 -17.22 -17.25
#